data_AF-D1AIB0-F1
#
_entry.id   AF-D1AIB0-F1
#
_cell.length_a   1.000
_cell.length_b   1.000
_cell.length_c   1.000
_cell.angle_alpha   90.00
_cell.angle_beta   90.00
_cell.angle_gamma   90.00
#
_symmetry.space_group_name_H-M   'P 1'
#
loop_
_entity.id
_entity.type
_entity.pdbx_description
1 polymer ?
#
loop_
_entity_poly.entity_id
_entity_poly.type
_entity_poly.pdbx_seq_one_letter_code
_entity_poly.pdbx_strand_id
1 'polypeptide(L)'
;MKKTLISVIFLIFSLTVFGNYTVTQGANVKLSEKELKANNTEIENRVKTVFDINSYSTEEVKSIIWREYPLLTSSSAEEADVFINYIKSLFTNTKYEIKRINYTDSNTAKLTLAVSIPNLDELSADEKQAEIEKKVEKKFTEKTGITYSALEKDNKLMKKYESLLITLYMETSSEEIKNIKTYNKEETVYTMKKNGNVWNFENNAVNFFGG
;
A
#
# COMPACT_ATOMS: atom_id res chain seq x y z
N MET A 1 -11.73 -14.44 -38.75
CA MET A 1 -10.52 -14.34 -37.90
C MET A 1 -10.97 -14.45 -36.44
N LYS A 2 -10.94 -15.63 -35.77
CA LYS A 2 -9.88 -16.12 -34.85
C LYS A 2 -9.18 -14.97 -34.09
N LYS A 3 -9.06 -14.87 -32.75
CA LYS A 3 -9.38 -15.59 -31.50
C LYS A 3 -9.14 -14.50 -30.40
N THR A 4 -9.94 -14.31 -29.36
CA THR A 4 -9.82 -14.96 -28.03
C THR A 4 -11.13 -14.71 -27.28
N LEU A 5 -12.06 -15.67 -27.26
CA LEU A 5 -12.27 -16.59 -26.15
C LEU A 5 -12.14 -15.93 -24.76
N ILE A 6 -13.19 -15.21 -24.35
CA ILE A 6 -13.54 -15.02 -22.94
C ILE A 6 -13.95 -16.41 -22.43
N SER A 7 -12.95 -17.22 -22.06
CA SER A 7 -13.15 -18.51 -21.42
C SER A 7 -13.52 -18.29 -19.96
N VAL A 8 -14.78 -17.94 -19.70
CA VAL A 8 -15.42 -18.24 -18.40
C VAL A 8 -15.62 -19.75 -18.37
N ILE A 9 -14.55 -20.48 -18.02
CA ILE A 9 -14.65 -21.91 -17.74
C ILE A 9 -15.34 -22.01 -16.38
N PHE A 10 -16.61 -22.40 -16.40
CA PHE A 10 -17.28 -22.98 -15.24
C PHE A 10 -16.58 -24.30 -14.91
N LEU A 11 -15.48 -24.20 -14.16
CA LEU A 11 -14.83 -25.32 -13.51
C LEU A 11 -15.73 -25.75 -12.36
N ILE A 12 -15.99 -27.04 -12.24
CA ILE A 12 -16.71 -27.62 -11.11
C ILE A 12 -15.78 -27.48 -9.90
N PHE A 13 -15.91 -26.38 -9.18
CA PHE A 13 -15.08 -26.07 -8.01
C PHE A 13 -15.66 -26.77 -6.79
N SER A 14 -14.85 -27.58 -6.10
CA SER A 14 -15.12 -27.90 -4.70
C SER A 14 -14.88 -26.63 -3.89
N LEU A 15 -15.93 -25.85 -3.67
CA LEU A 15 -15.89 -24.68 -2.81
C LEU A 15 -15.72 -25.15 -1.36
N THR A 16 -14.51 -24.96 -0.85
CA THR A 16 -14.23 -25.05 0.58
C THR A 16 -14.02 -23.63 1.08
N VAL A 17 -14.82 -23.24 2.07
CA VAL A 17 -14.66 -21.95 2.75
C VAL A 17 -13.60 -22.14 3.83
N PHE A 18 -12.44 -21.49 3.65
CA PHE A 18 -11.40 -21.45 4.67
C PHE A 18 -11.41 -20.05 5.30
N GLY A 19 -11.92 -19.95 6.53
CA GLY A 19 -12.10 -18.65 7.18
C GLY A 19 -13.03 -17.74 6.39
N ASN A 20 -12.54 -16.56 6.01
CA ASN A 20 -13.33 -15.51 5.34
C ASN A 20 -13.15 -15.46 3.81
N TYR A 21 -12.46 -16.43 3.20
CA TYR A 21 -12.18 -16.42 1.77
C TYR A 21 -12.47 -17.77 1.11
N THR A 22 -12.58 -17.73 -0.22
CA THR A 22 -12.94 -18.91 -1.03
C THR A 22 -11.69 -19.63 -1.55
N VAL A 23 -11.69 -20.96 -1.45
CA VAL A 23 -10.61 -21.79 -2.00
C VAL A 23 -11.17 -22.71 -3.07
N THR A 24 -10.44 -22.77 -4.18
CA THR A 24 -10.85 -23.52 -5.37
C THR A 24 -9.66 -24.27 -5.96
N GLN A 25 -9.94 -25.40 -6.59
CA GLN A 25 -8.95 -26.23 -7.29
C GLN A 25 -9.35 -26.40 -8.75
N GLY A 26 -8.37 -26.36 -9.65
CA GLY A 26 -8.56 -26.74 -11.04
C GLY A 26 -8.93 -28.23 -11.19
N ALA A 27 -9.58 -28.60 -12.29
CA ALA A 27 -10.15 -29.94 -12.50
C ALA A 27 -9.16 -31.10 -12.33
N ASN A 28 -7.87 -30.86 -12.61
CA ASN A 28 -6.82 -31.87 -12.52
C ASN A 28 -5.95 -31.74 -11.26
N VAL A 29 -6.29 -30.81 -10.36
CA VAL A 29 -5.57 -30.58 -9.12
C VAL A 29 -6.21 -31.43 -8.02
N LYS A 30 -5.39 -32.21 -7.32
CA LYS A 30 -5.83 -33.14 -6.27
C LYS A 30 -5.04 -32.92 -4.98
N LEU A 31 -5.12 -31.72 -4.42
CA LEU A 31 -4.59 -31.44 -3.10
C LEU A 31 -5.55 -31.97 -2.04
N SER A 32 -5.02 -32.70 -1.06
CA SER A 32 -5.77 -33.10 0.13
C SER A 32 -6.14 -31.88 0.97
N GLU A 33 -7.13 -32.02 1.85
CA GLU A 33 -7.51 -30.95 2.79
C GLU A 33 -6.34 -30.51 3.67
N LYS A 34 -5.47 -31.44 4.07
CA LYS A 34 -4.26 -31.15 4.85
C LYS A 34 -3.28 -30.29 4.05
N GLU A 35 -3.08 -30.59 2.78
CA GLU A 35 -2.21 -29.80 1.89
C GLU A 35 -2.80 -28.43 1.60
N LEU A 36 -4.11 -28.34 1.34
CA LEU A 36 -4.80 -27.06 1.17
C LEU A 36 -4.64 -26.17 2.39
N LYS A 37 -4.90 -26.70 3.59
CA LYS A 37 -4.74 -25.95 4.84
C LYS A 37 -3.31 -25.43 5.01
N ALA A 38 -2.31 -26.29 4.81
CA ALA A 38 -0.90 -25.90 4.95
C ALA A 38 -0.49 -24.84 3.92
N ASN A 39 -0.86 -25.04 2.65
CA ASN A 39 -0.53 -24.09 1.58
C ASN A 39 -1.24 -22.74 1.79
N ASN A 40 -2.52 -22.75 2.18
CA ASN A 40 -3.30 -21.55 2.42
C ASN A 40 -2.71 -20.72 3.57
N THR A 41 -2.37 -21.36 4.70
CA THR A 41 -1.71 -20.68 5.83
C THR A 41 -0.37 -20.06 5.42
N GLU A 42 0.41 -20.73 4.58
CA GLU A 42 1.67 -20.17 4.07
C GLU A 42 1.43 -18.96 3.15
N ILE A 43 0.43 -19.01 2.26
CA ILE A 43 0.04 -17.87 1.41
C ILE A 43 -0.43 -16.70 2.27
N GLU A 44 -1.27 -16.94 3.29
CA GLU A 44 -1.72 -15.92 4.24
C GLU A 44 -0.55 -15.23 4.94
N ASN A 45 0.42 -16.02 5.44
CA ASN A 45 1.62 -15.49 6.07
C ASN A 45 2.45 -14.67 5.08
N ARG A 46 2.60 -15.15 3.84
CA ARG A 46 3.34 -14.43 2.81
C ARG A 46 2.68 -13.10 2.47
N VAL A 47 1.36 -13.04 2.37
CA VAL A 47 0.60 -11.79 2.17
C VAL A 47 0.88 -10.82 3.31
N LYS A 48 0.79 -11.28 4.57
CA LYS A 48 1.08 -10.44 5.75
C LYS A 48 2.49 -9.88 5.70
N THR A 49 3.51 -10.73 5.51
CA THR A 49 4.91 -10.30 5.50
C THR A 49 5.22 -9.36 4.34
N VAL A 50 4.64 -9.60 3.15
CA VAL A 50 4.91 -8.75 1.99
C VAL A 50 4.20 -7.43 2.12
N PHE A 51 2.90 -7.40 2.43
CA PHE A 51 2.11 -6.17 2.38
C PHE A 51 2.08 -5.35 3.67
N ASP A 52 2.55 -5.90 4.80
CA ASP A 52 2.73 -5.12 6.03
C ASP A 52 4.02 -4.30 5.95
N ILE A 53 3.89 -2.99 5.79
CA ILE A 53 5.03 -2.06 5.73
C ILE A 53 5.92 -2.13 6.98
N ASN A 54 5.39 -2.57 8.12
CA ASN A 54 6.15 -2.73 9.37
C ASN A 54 7.03 -3.99 9.37
N SER A 55 6.90 -4.86 8.37
CA SER A 55 7.81 -5.99 8.15
C SER A 55 9.15 -5.57 7.52
N TYR A 56 9.29 -4.30 7.12
CA TYR A 56 10.49 -3.75 6.51
C TYR A 56 11.16 -2.73 7.44
N SER A 57 12.49 -2.72 7.44
CA SER A 57 13.27 -1.65 8.08
C SER A 57 13.09 -0.32 7.34
N THR A 58 13.38 0.80 8.02
CA THR A 58 13.35 2.13 7.39
C THR A 58 14.28 2.20 6.18
N GLU A 59 15.46 1.60 6.22
CA GLU A 59 16.41 1.59 5.10
C GLU A 59 15.91 0.77 3.90
N GLU A 60 15.23 -0.35 4.14
CA GLU A 60 14.59 -1.13 3.07
C GLU A 60 13.46 -0.34 2.41
N VAL A 61 12.60 0.30 3.21
CA VAL A 61 11.53 1.17 2.69
C VAL A 61 12.11 2.33 1.88
N LYS A 62 13.17 2.97 2.39
CA LYS A 62 13.90 4.05 1.72
C LYS A 62 14.47 3.59 0.38
N SER A 63 15.12 2.44 0.34
CA SER A 63 15.65 1.85 -0.89
C SER A 63 14.55 1.53 -1.91
N ILE A 64 13.39 1.06 -1.48
CA ILE A 64 12.24 0.82 -2.37
C ILE A 64 11.74 2.14 -2.94
N ILE A 65 11.46 3.13 -2.07
CA ILE A 65 10.93 4.44 -2.49
C ILE A 65 11.88 5.13 -3.47
N TRP A 66 13.18 5.14 -3.23
CA TRP A 66 14.14 5.76 -4.14
C TRP A 66 14.24 5.09 -5.50
N ARG A 67 13.99 3.77 -5.56
CA ARG A 67 13.93 3.05 -6.83
C ARG A 67 12.69 3.44 -7.63
N GLU A 68 11.53 3.54 -6.98
CA GLU A 68 10.25 3.84 -7.66
C GLU A 68 10.08 5.35 -7.95
N TYR A 69 10.65 6.22 -7.10
CA TYR A 69 10.54 7.67 -7.18
C TYR A 69 11.93 8.33 -7.15
N PRO A 70 12.73 8.19 -8.23
CA PRO A 70 14.08 8.73 -8.28
C PRO A 70 14.14 10.27 -8.14
N LEU A 71 13.04 10.98 -8.40
CA LEU A 71 12.96 12.44 -8.16
C LEU A 71 13.07 12.81 -6.67
N LEU A 72 12.84 11.86 -5.76
CA LEU A 72 13.03 12.06 -4.32
C LEU A 72 14.49 11.88 -3.88
N THR A 73 15.39 11.45 -4.76
CA THR A 73 16.81 11.32 -4.40
C THR A 73 17.53 12.68 -4.32
N SER A 74 16.90 13.76 -4.79
CA SER A 74 17.42 15.14 -4.69
C SER A 74 16.94 15.90 -3.45
N SER A 75 16.10 15.30 -2.60
CA SER A 75 15.66 15.94 -1.35
C SER A 75 16.74 15.90 -0.28
N SER A 76 16.65 16.77 0.72
CA SER A 76 17.44 16.62 1.94
C SER A 76 17.12 15.31 2.67
N ALA A 77 18.02 14.86 3.54
CA ALA A 77 17.78 13.66 4.36
C ALA A 77 16.53 13.80 5.24
N GLU A 78 16.27 15.00 5.77
CA GLU A 78 15.09 15.31 6.59
C GLU A 78 13.78 15.21 5.79
N GLU A 79 13.73 15.82 4.60
CA GLU A 79 12.56 15.71 3.70
C GLU A 79 12.30 14.26 3.25
N ALA A 80 13.38 13.50 2.99
CA ALA A 80 13.26 12.09 2.64
C ALA A 80 12.64 11.27 3.78
N ASP A 81 13.08 11.50 5.02
CA ASP A 81 12.57 10.78 6.19
C ASP A 81 11.10 11.14 6.47
N VAL A 82 10.71 12.40 6.28
CA VAL A 82 9.29 12.82 6.38
C VAL A 82 8.44 12.16 5.29
N PHE A 83 8.91 12.10 4.06
CA PHE A 83 8.20 11.40 2.99
C PHE A 83 8.07 9.89 3.28
N ILE A 84 9.13 9.24 3.78
CA ILE A 84 9.08 7.84 4.20
C ILE A 84 8.02 7.63 5.29
N ASN A 85 7.93 8.52 6.27
CA ASN A 85 6.94 8.45 7.33
C ASN A 85 5.51 8.64 6.80
N TYR A 86 5.32 9.53 5.83
CA TYR A 86 4.05 9.70 5.13
C TYR A 86 3.62 8.39 4.43
N ILE A 87 4.53 7.78 3.66
CA ILE A 87 4.30 6.51 2.98
C ILE A 87 4.00 5.37 3.99
N LYS A 88 4.77 5.27 5.08
CA LYS A 88 4.50 4.30 6.14
C LYS A 88 3.12 4.48 6.75
N SER A 89 2.70 5.72 7.00
CA SER A 89 1.36 6.01 7.53
C SER A 89 0.27 5.57 6.55
N LEU A 90 0.43 5.83 5.25
CA LEU A 90 -0.49 5.36 4.21
C LEU A 90 -0.63 3.84 4.20
N PHE A 91 0.49 3.11 4.14
CA PHE A 91 0.44 1.64 4.07
C PHE A 91 0.01 0.97 5.38
N THR A 92 0.35 1.57 6.53
CA THR A 92 -0.15 1.10 7.84
C THR A 92 -1.67 1.18 7.92
N ASN A 93 -2.27 2.18 7.26
CA ASN A 93 -3.72 2.35 7.22
C ASN A 93 -4.38 1.70 5.98
N THR A 94 -3.60 1.10 5.09
CA THR A 94 -4.10 0.32 3.95
C THR A 94 -4.49 -1.07 4.41
N LYS A 95 -5.67 -1.54 3.99
CA LYS A 95 -6.20 -2.86 4.39
C LYS A 95 -6.07 -3.84 3.24
N TYR A 96 -5.60 -5.04 3.55
CA TYR A 96 -5.43 -6.13 2.60
C TYR A 96 -6.30 -7.31 3.00
N GLU A 97 -7.15 -7.79 2.09
CA GLU A 97 -8.06 -8.89 2.34
C GLU A 97 -7.93 -9.94 1.23
N ILE A 98 -7.58 -11.16 1.60
CA ILE A 98 -7.62 -12.30 0.68
C ILE A 98 -9.08 -12.61 0.39
N LYS A 99 -9.48 -12.59 -0.88
CA LYS A 99 -10.85 -12.94 -1.31
C LYS A 99 -10.93 -14.37 -1.85
N ARG A 100 -9.89 -14.80 -2.55
CA ARG A 100 -9.85 -16.10 -3.22
C ARG A 100 -8.44 -16.64 -3.39
N ILE A 101 -8.29 -17.95 -3.22
CA ILE A 101 -7.12 -18.71 -3.65
C ILE A 101 -7.60 -19.79 -4.62
N ASN A 102 -7.11 -19.75 -5.86
CA ASN A 102 -7.44 -20.74 -6.89
C ASN A 102 -6.19 -21.50 -7.32
N TYR A 103 -6.07 -22.77 -6.93
CA TYR A 103 -4.96 -23.63 -7.29
C TYR A 103 -5.09 -24.09 -8.74
N THR A 104 -4.15 -23.67 -9.59
CA THR A 104 -4.08 -24.09 -11.00
C THR A 104 -3.29 -25.38 -11.17
N ASP A 105 -2.35 -25.65 -10.27
CA ASP A 105 -1.65 -26.92 -10.09
C ASP A 105 -1.17 -27.03 -8.62
N SER A 106 -0.49 -28.12 -8.25
CA SER A 106 -0.04 -28.36 -6.87
C SER A 106 0.96 -27.32 -6.34
N ASN A 107 1.61 -26.57 -7.22
CA ASN A 107 2.65 -25.59 -6.92
C ASN A 107 2.32 -24.17 -7.42
N THR A 108 1.13 -23.93 -7.98
CA THR A 108 0.74 -22.62 -8.51
C THR A 108 -0.69 -22.28 -8.10
N ALA A 109 -0.89 -21.06 -7.64
CA ALA A 109 -2.21 -20.53 -7.28
C ALA A 109 -2.41 -19.10 -7.81
N LYS A 110 -3.66 -18.75 -8.07
CA LYS A 110 -4.10 -17.37 -8.28
C LYS A 110 -4.69 -16.84 -6.99
N LEU A 111 -4.05 -15.82 -6.44
CA LEU A 111 -4.47 -15.12 -5.23
C LEU A 111 -5.21 -13.84 -5.64
N THR A 112 -6.49 -13.76 -5.29
CA THR A 112 -7.25 -12.52 -5.40
C THR A 112 -7.17 -11.77 -4.08
N LEU A 113 -6.59 -10.57 -4.11
CA LEU A 113 -6.44 -9.68 -2.97
C LEU A 113 -7.27 -8.41 -3.21
N ALA A 114 -8.16 -8.09 -2.28
CA ALA A 114 -8.79 -6.78 -2.22
C ALA A 114 -7.90 -5.85 -1.38
N VAL A 115 -7.63 -4.66 -1.91
CA VAL A 115 -6.86 -3.60 -1.26
C VAL A 115 -7.79 -2.43 -1.00
N SER A 116 -7.81 -1.92 0.22
CA SER A 116 -8.54 -0.71 0.59
C SER A 116 -7.53 0.35 1.04
N ILE A 117 -7.27 1.31 0.17
CA ILE A 117 -6.31 2.40 0.38
C ILE A 117 -7.08 3.60 0.94
N PRO A 118 -6.62 4.25 2.03
CA PRO A 118 -7.24 5.48 2.53
C PRO A 118 -7.46 6.50 1.39
N ASN A 119 -8.65 7.07 1.30
CA ASN A 119 -8.94 8.07 0.28
C ASN A 119 -8.28 9.42 0.64
N LEU A 120 -7.14 9.70 0.02
CA LEU A 120 -6.35 10.92 0.29
C LEU A 120 -7.05 12.20 -0.15
N ASP A 121 -8.09 12.14 -1.00
CA ASP A 121 -8.91 13.30 -1.35
C ASP A 121 -9.64 13.89 -0.14
N GLU A 122 -9.84 13.11 0.94
CA GLU A 122 -10.35 13.66 2.20
C GLU A 122 -9.41 14.70 2.82
N LEU A 123 -8.09 14.62 2.55
CA LEU A 123 -7.11 15.58 3.08
C LEU A 123 -7.11 16.91 2.30
N SER A 124 -7.57 16.91 1.05
CA SER A 124 -7.70 18.10 0.21
C SER A 124 -9.10 18.69 0.17
N ALA A 125 -10.07 18.09 0.87
CA ALA A 125 -11.38 18.70 1.05
C ALA A 125 -11.27 20.03 1.81
N ASP A 126 -11.94 21.08 1.33
CA ASP A 126 -11.79 22.47 1.81
C ASP A 126 -11.70 22.61 3.35
N GLU A 127 -12.63 22.01 4.09
CA GLU A 127 -12.66 22.08 5.56
C GLU A 127 -11.45 21.38 6.19
N LYS A 128 -11.06 20.22 5.65
CA LYS A 128 -9.94 19.43 6.17
C LYS A 128 -8.61 20.07 5.83
N GLN A 129 -8.48 20.59 4.61
CA GLN A 129 -7.32 21.36 4.18
C GLN A 129 -7.11 22.58 5.08
N ALA A 130 -8.16 23.36 5.38
CA ALA A 130 -8.06 24.49 6.29
C ALA A 130 -7.67 24.10 7.72
N GLU A 131 -8.11 22.93 8.20
CA GLU A 131 -7.68 22.39 9.51
C GLU A 131 -6.18 22.05 9.51
N ILE A 132 -5.71 21.39 8.45
CA ILE A 132 -4.29 21.05 8.27
C ILE A 132 -3.46 22.33 8.19
N GLU A 133 -3.85 23.30 7.36
CA GLU A 133 -3.15 24.57 7.21
C GLU A 133 -3.01 25.31 8.54
N LYS A 134 -4.07 25.37 9.37
CA LYS A 134 -4.00 25.97 10.71
C LYS A 134 -3.03 25.25 11.64
N LYS A 135 -2.97 23.91 11.58
CA LYS A 135 -2.01 23.12 12.38
C LYS A 135 -0.58 23.38 11.92
N VAL A 136 -0.35 23.45 10.62
CA VAL A 136 0.97 23.75 10.04
C VAL A 136 1.40 25.18 10.41
N GLU A 137 0.50 26.18 10.28
CA GLU A 137 0.76 27.57 10.69
C GLU A 137 1.18 27.66 12.15
N LYS A 138 0.44 26.97 13.04
CA LYS A 138 0.77 26.92 14.46
C LYS A 138 2.16 26.30 14.69
N LYS A 139 2.42 25.11 14.15
CA LYS A 139 3.72 24.40 14.28
C LYS A 139 4.87 25.26 13.74
N PHE A 140 4.66 25.94 12.63
CA PHE A 140 5.66 26.82 12.01
C PHE A 140 5.97 28.03 12.89
N THR A 141 4.94 28.71 13.38
CA THR A 141 5.09 29.89 14.24
C THR A 141 5.80 29.52 15.55
N GLU A 142 5.46 28.37 16.13
CA GLU A 142 6.13 27.84 17.34
C GLU A 142 7.61 27.53 17.10
N LYS A 143 7.97 26.99 15.93
CA LYS A 143 9.36 26.65 15.58
C LYS A 143 10.22 27.86 15.20
N THR A 144 9.63 28.88 14.59
CA THR A 144 10.40 29.97 13.95
C THR A 144 10.21 31.34 14.60
N GLY A 145 9.12 31.53 15.35
CA GLY A 145 8.69 32.85 15.84
C GLY A 145 8.11 33.76 14.75
N ILE A 146 7.94 33.26 13.51
CA ILE A 146 7.44 34.02 12.36
C ILE A 146 5.99 33.62 12.07
N THR A 147 5.12 34.61 11.84
CA THR A 147 3.73 34.36 11.45
C THR A 147 3.60 34.12 9.96
N TYR A 148 2.56 33.39 9.54
CA TYR A 148 2.29 33.16 8.12
C TYR A 148 2.06 34.47 7.34
N SER A 149 1.36 35.45 7.94
CA SER A 149 1.18 36.76 7.31
C SER A 149 2.51 37.49 7.01
N ALA A 150 3.57 37.21 7.78
CA ALA A 150 4.89 37.75 7.49
C ALA A 150 5.57 37.02 6.31
N LEU A 151 5.36 35.71 6.17
CA LEU A 151 5.85 34.92 5.03
C LEU A 151 5.21 35.35 3.71
N GLU A 152 3.88 35.50 3.68
CA GLU A 152 3.13 35.85 2.47
C GLU A 152 3.54 37.20 1.87
N LYS A 153 4.08 38.11 2.69
CA LYS A 153 4.51 39.45 2.30
C LYS A 153 5.97 39.51 1.86
N ASP A 154 6.76 38.45 2.07
CA ASP A 154 8.19 38.43 1.78
C ASP A 154 8.60 37.12 1.09
N ASN A 155 8.73 37.20 -0.23
CA ASN A 155 9.17 36.08 -1.07
C ASN A 155 10.56 35.52 -0.69
N LYS A 156 11.45 36.33 -0.10
CA LYS A 156 12.76 35.83 0.35
C LYS A 156 12.61 35.01 1.63
N LEU A 157 11.74 35.43 2.54
CA LEU A 157 11.39 34.63 3.72
C LEU A 157 10.67 33.34 3.32
N MET A 158 9.69 33.41 2.42
CA MET A 158 9.01 32.23 1.89
C MET A 158 10.01 31.21 1.32
N LYS A 159 10.91 31.64 0.42
CA LYS A 159 11.93 30.77 -0.16
C LYS A 159 12.91 30.20 0.88
N LYS A 160 13.22 30.96 1.93
CA LYS A 160 14.08 30.49 3.03
C LYS A 160 13.44 29.35 3.82
N TYR A 161 12.12 29.37 3.98
CA TYR A 161 11.37 28.43 4.83
C TYR A 161 10.56 27.38 4.05
N GLU A 162 10.61 27.39 2.72
CA GLU A 162 9.87 26.47 1.84
C GLU A 162 10.03 25.00 2.24
N SER A 163 11.27 24.54 2.43
CA SER A 163 11.57 23.17 2.86
C SER A 163 10.91 22.82 4.20
N LEU A 164 10.99 23.71 5.19
CA LEU A 164 10.35 23.50 6.50
C LEU A 164 8.81 23.45 6.37
N LEU A 165 8.22 24.29 5.52
CA LEU A 165 6.77 24.29 5.29
C LEU A 165 6.31 22.97 4.65
N ILE A 166 7.05 22.47 3.65
CA ILE A 166 6.79 21.16 3.03
C ILE A 166 6.86 20.04 4.07
N THR A 167 7.92 20.01 4.87
CA THR A 167 8.12 19.05 5.96
C THR A 167 6.95 19.06 6.94
N LEU A 168 6.59 20.24 7.46
CA LEU A 168 5.49 20.37 8.42
C LEU A 168 4.13 19.98 7.84
N TYR A 169 3.91 20.27 6.56
CA TYR A 169 2.69 19.87 5.85
C TYR A 169 2.62 18.34 5.74
N MET A 170 3.68 17.69 5.25
CA MET A 170 3.73 16.23 5.12
C MET A 170 3.61 15.51 6.46
N GLU A 171 4.28 15.99 7.52
CA GLU A 171 4.14 15.46 8.87
C GLU A 171 2.70 15.53 9.35
N THR A 172 2.06 16.70 9.19
CA THR A 172 0.68 16.91 9.62
C THR A 172 -0.29 16.06 8.80
N SER A 173 -0.12 15.98 7.48
CA SER A 173 -0.91 15.09 6.63
C SER A 173 -0.74 13.62 7.03
N SER A 174 0.49 13.18 7.34
CA SER A 174 0.78 11.82 7.79
C SER A 174 0.04 11.47 9.09
N GLU A 175 -0.02 12.42 10.03
CA GLU A 175 -0.80 12.29 11.27
C GLU A 175 -2.31 12.14 11.01
N GLU A 176 -2.82 12.77 9.95
CA GLU A 176 -4.26 12.78 9.61
C GLU A 176 -4.71 11.57 8.80
N ILE A 177 -3.81 10.85 8.10
CA ILE A 177 -4.17 9.66 7.32
C ILE A 177 -4.94 8.62 8.16
N LYS A 178 -4.55 8.43 9.42
CA LYS A 178 -5.22 7.48 10.33
C LYS A 178 -6.68 7.84 10.64
N ASN A 179 -7.07 9.09 10.41
CA ASN A 179 -8.41 9.60 10.67
C ASN A 179 -9.33 9.50 9.44
N ILE A 180 -8.79 9.15 8.27
CA ILE A 180 -9.54 8.96 7.03
C ILE A 180 -10.52 7.78 7.19
N LYS A 181 -11.78 8.00 6.79
CA LYS A 181 -12.85 7.01 6.98
C LYS A 181 -13.26 6.33 5.69
N THR A 182 -13.03 6.95 4.55
CA THR A 182 -13.33 6.39 3.24
C THR A 182 -12.10 5.78 2.60
N TYR A 183 -12.31 4.78 1.75
CA TYR A 183 -11.25 3.99 1.16
C TYR A 183 -11.53 3.78 -0.32
N ASN A 184 -10.51 3.98 -1.14
CA ASN A 184 -10.47 3.54 -2.52
C ASN A 184 -10.22 2.03 -2.52
N LYS A 185 -11.09 1.28 -3.19
CA LYS A 185 -11.07 -0.19 -3.18
C LYS A 185 -10.65 -0.70 -4.54
N GLU A 186 -9.64 -1.55 -4.54
CA GLU A 186 -9.14 -2.22 -5.74
C GLU A 186 -9.06 -3.73 -5.48
N GLU A 187 -9.23 -4.53 -6.53
CA GLU A 187 -9.03 -5.97 -6.48
C GLU A 187 -7.97 -6.36 -7.50
N THR A 188 -6.92 -7.03 -7.03
CA THR A 188 -5.80 -7.48 -7.86
C THR A 188 -5.64 -8.99 -7.78
N VAL A 189 -5.30 -9.62 -8.90
CA VAL A 189 -5.01 -11.05 -8.98
C VAL A 189 -3.52 -11.27 -9.16
N TYR A 190 -2.90 -11.92 -8.18
CA TYR A 190 -1.49 -12.28 -8.18
C TYR A 190 -1.31 -13.77 -8.52
N THR A 191 -0.23 -14.10 -9.25
CA THR A 191 0.23 -15.49 -9.33
C THR A 191 1.13 -15.78 -8.13
N MET A 192 0.83 -16.85 -7.42
CA MET A 192 1.66 -17.43 -6.37
C MET A 192 2.30 -18.71 -6.89
N LYS A 193 3.60 -18.89 -6.64
CA LYS A 193 4.36 -20.10 -6.96
C LYS A 193 4.99 -20.69 -5.71
N LYS A 194 4.91 -22.00 -5.60
CA LYS A 194 5.51 -22.80 -4.53
C LYS A 194 6.91 -23.26 -4.96
N ASN A 195 7.90 -22.98 -4.12
CA ASN A 195 9.25 -23.54 -4.24
C ASN A 195 9.61 -24.22 -2.91
N GLY A 196 9.74 -25.56 -2.93
CA GLY A 196 9.78 -26.35 -1.71
C GLY A 196 8.48 -26.19 -0.91
N ASN A 197 8.58 -25.71 0.33
CA ASN A 197 7.42 -25.45 1.19
C ASN A 197 6.99 -23.97 1.21
N VAL A 198 7.69 -23.10 0.49
CA VAL A 198 7.47 -21.64 0.55
C VAL A 198 6.66 -21.19 -0.65
N TRP A 199 5.61 -20.42 -0.40
CA TRP A 199 4.83 -19.74 -1.43
C TRP A 199 5.34 -18.31 -1.63
N ASN A 200 5.54 -17.92 -2.88
CA ASN A 200 6.02 -16.60 -3.25
C ASN A 200 5.15 -16.00 -4.35
N PHE A 201 5.05 -14.68 -4.36
CA PHE A 201 4.55 -13.95 -5.51
C PHE A 201 5.48 -14.19 -6.69
N GLU A 202 4.92 -14.41 -7.87
CA GLU A 202 5.71 -14.48 -9.10
C GLU A 202 6.42 -13.14 -9.33
N ASN A 203 7.75 -13.19 -9.52
CA ASN A 203 8.61 -12.01 -9.66
C ASN A 203 7.98 -11.00 -10.64
N ASN A 204 7.76 -9.77 -10.18
CA ASN A 204 7.08 -8.62 -10.83
C ASN A 204 5.60 -8.42 -10.49
N ALA A 205 4.95 -9.30 -9.72
CA ALA A 205 3.53 -9.12 -9.46
C ALA A 205 3.25 -8.05 -8.38
N VAL A 206 4.12 -7.88 -7.38
CA VAL A 206 3.90 -6.95 -6.25
C VAL A 206 4.52 -5.57 -6.55
N ASN A 207 3.78 -4.74 -7.27
CA ASN A 207 4.07 -3.31 -7.36
C ASN A 207 3.33 -2.59 -6.22
N PHE A 208 4.05 -2.20 -5.17
CA PHE A 208 3.47 -1.48 -4.03
C PHE A 208 2.87 -0.12 -4.41
N PHE A 209 3.32 0.47 -5.51
CA PHE A 209 3.13 1.89 -5.78
C PHE A 209 2.39 2.20 -7.09
N GLY A 210 1.94 1.18 -7.84
CA GLY A 210 1.43 1.38 -9.19
C GLY A 210 2.54 1.85 -10.14
N GLY A 211 2.40 1.57 -11.44
CA GLY A 211 3.21 2.21 -12.47
C GLY A 211 2.56 3.51 -12.92
#